data_AF-A0A1V4DR22-F1
#
_entry.id   AF-A0A1V4DR22-F1
#
_cell.length_a   1.000
_cell.length_b   1.000
_cell.length_c   1.000
_cell.angle_alpha   90.00
_cell.angle_beta   90.00
_cell.angle_gamma   90.00
#
_symmetry.space_group_name_H-M   'P 1'
#
loop_
_entity.id
_entity.type
_entity.pdbx_description
1 polymer ?
#
loop_
_entity_poly.entity_id
_entity_poly.type
_entity_poly.pdbx_seq_one_letter_code
_entity_poly.pdbx_strand_id
1 'polypeptide(L)' 'MSNLDERIDTLRPTGLSPLLTTAQLMARYGASNWTVNRWVQKGCPLAPTAFRGRRFDLAKVEEWHAENATDAQSRRPTA' A
#
# COMPACT_ATOMS: atom_id res chain seq x y z
N MET A 1 10.51 -11.17 11.93
CA MET A 1 9.06 -11.18 11.59
C MET A 1 8.51 -9.81 11.94
N SER A 2 7.99 -9.09 10.96
CA SER A 2 7.63 -7.67 11.12
C SER A 2 6.35 -7.53 11.92
N ASN A 3 6.45 -6.94 13.12
CA ASN A 3 5.38 -6.65 14.10
C ASN A 3 4.08 -6.06 13.49
N LEU A 4 4.16 -5.44 12.31
CA LEU A 4 3.01 -4.88 11.61
C LEU A 4 2.07 -5.95 11.01
N ASP A 5 2.61 -6.99 10.37
CA ASP A 5 1.77 -8.02 9.72
C ASP A 5 0.96 -8.82 10.75
N GLU A 6 1.59 -9.14 11.88
CA GLU A 6 0.94 -9.80 13.02
C GLU A 6 -0.17 -8.93 13.64
N ARG A 7 0.08 -7.62 13.75
CA ARG A 7 -0.94 -6.65 14.22
C ARG A 7 -2.10 -6.49 13.25
N ILE A 8 -1.83 -6.53 11.94
CA ILE A 8 -2.87 -6.52 10.91
C ILE A 8 -3.76 -7.75 11.06
N ASP A 9 -3.16 -8.94 11.19
CA ASP A 9 -3.91 -10.19 11.30
C ASP A 9 -4.76 -10.23 12.57
N THR A 10 -4.21 -9.72 13.68
CA THR A 10 -4.94 -9.59 14.96
C THR A 10 -6.14 -8.64 14.88
N LEU A 11 -6.05 -7.57 14.08
CA LEU A 11 -7.08 -6.53 13.98
C LEU A 11 -8.07 -6.77 12.82
N ARG A 12 -7.78 -7.71 11.93
CA ARG A 12 -8.63 -8.10 10.80
C ARG A 12 -10.04 -8.54 11.24
N PRO A 13 -10.24 -9.34 12.31
CA PRO A 13 -11.58 -9.79 12.73
C PRO A 13 -12.48 -8.65 13.22
N THR A 14 -11.90 -7.57 13.74
CA THR A 14 -12.61 -6.38 14.21
C THR A 14 -12.86 -5.35 13.10
N GLY A 15 -12.46 -5.65 11.86
CA GLY A 15 -12.61 -4.72 10.73
C GLY A 15 -11.68 -3.50 10.82
N LEU A 16 -10.68 -3.52 11.72
CA LEU A 16 -9.73 -2.44 11.92
C LEU A 16 -8.47 -2.71 11.10
N SER A 17 -8.46 -2.33 9.83
CA SER A 17 -7.24 -2.36 9.01
C SER A 17 -6.36 -1.15 9.36
N PRO A 18 -5.10 -1.32 9.81
CA PRO A 18 -4.23 -0.19 10.08
C PRO A 18 -3.89 0.51 8.76
N LEU A 19 -4.35 1.75 8.64
CA LEU A 19 -4.07 2.58 7.48
C LEU A 19 -2.59 2.95 7.43
N LEU A 20 -1.95 2.63 6.30
CA LEU A 20 -0.56 2.94 6.06
C LEU A 20 -0.38 4.39 5.64
N THR A 21 0.68 5.01 6.15
CA THR A 21 1.21 6.25 5.60
C THR A 21 1.98 6.00 4.31
N THR A 22 2.25 7.06 3.52
CA THR A 22 3.13 6.96 2.35
C THR A 22 4.49 6.33 2.69
N ALA A 23 5.09 6.70 3.82
CA ALA A 23 6.38 6.17 4.26
C ALA A 23 6.34 4.66 4.54
N GLN A 24 5.29 4.20 5.21
CA GLN A 24 5.09 2.77 5.49
C GLN A 24 4.81 1.98 4.21
N LEU A 25 4.04 2.55 3.28
CA LEU A 25 3.77 1.92 1.99
C LEU A 25 5.06 1.78 1.17
N MET A 26 5.89 2.84 1.11
CA MET A 26 7.22 2.80 0.48
C MET A 26 8.11 1.72 1.08
N ALA A 27 8.21 1.68 2.42
CA ALA A 27 9.03 0.70 3.12
C ALA A 27 8.56 -0.75 2.85
N ARG A 28 7.24 -0.97 2.80
CA ARG A 28 6.67 -2.30 2.53
C ARG A 28 6.96 -2.78 1.10
N TYR A 29 6.75 -1.92 0.11
CA TYR A 29 6.89 -2.29 -1.31
C TYR A 29 8.28 -2.04 -1.89
N GLY A 30 9.24 -1.53 -1.10
CA GLY A 30 10.53 -1.07 -1.61
C GLY A 30 10.40 0.04 -2.66
N ALA A 31 9.31 0.82 -2.59
CA ALA A 31 8.95 1.81 -3.60
C ALA A 31 9.46 3.20 -3.23
N SER A 32 9.77 4.02 -4.23
CA SER A 32 10.11 5.43 -4.02
C SER A 32 8.86 6.30 -3.88
N ASN A 33 9.02 7.50 -3.32
CA ASN A 33 7.91 8.45 -3.16
C ASN A 33 7.27 8.81 -4.52
N TRP A 34 8.10 8.97 -5.55
CA TRP A 34 7.63 9.18 -6.93
C TRP A 34 6.75 8.02 -7.42
N THR A 35 7.14 6.78 -7.13
CA THR A 35 6.38 5.58 -7.52
C THR A 35 5.00 5.56 -6.84
N VAL A 36 4.96 5.84 -5.54
CA VAL A 36 3.69 5.92 -4.79
C VAL A 36 2.81 7.07 -5.29
N ASN A 37 3.40 8.24 -5.62
CA ASN A 37 2.66 9.34 -6.25
C ASN A 37 2.04 8.92 -7.58
N ARG A 38 2.76 8.14 -8.39
CA ARG A 38 2.25 7.63 -9.65
C ARG A 38 1.10 6.64 -9.45
N TRP A 39 1.15 5.79 -8.42
CA TRP A 39 0.04 4.92 -8.07
C TRP A 39 -1.21 5.72 -7.70
N VAL A 40 -1.06 6.75 -6.88
CA VAL A 40 -2.18 7.65 -6.54
C VAL A 40 -2.76 8.32 -7.78
N GLN A 41 -1.93 8.76 -8.73
CA GLN A 41 -2.41 9.31 -10.01
C GLN A 41 -3.13 8.27 -10.88
N LYS A 42 -2.70 7.00 -10.83
CA LYS A 42 -3.35 5.87 -11.51
C LYS A 42 -4.63 5.38 -10.81
N GLY A 43 -5.03 5.98 -9.69
CA GLY A 43 -6.26 5.62 -8.97
C GLY A 43 -6.07 4.62 -7.82
N CYS A 44 -4.86 4.50 -7.28
CA CYS A 44 -4.61 3.69 -6.08
C CYS A 44 -5.51 4.15 -4.92
N PRO A 45 -6.20 3.21 -4.24
CA PRO A 45 -7.24 3.53 -3.27
C PRO A 45 -6.67 4.25 -2.05
N LEU A 46 -7.22 5.44 -1.78
CA LEU A 46 -6.95 6.23 -0.58
C LEU A 46 -8.12 6.10 0.40
N ALA A 47 -7.80 5.82 1.66
CA ALA A 47 -8.79 5.81 2.71
C ALA A 47 -9.24 7.24 3.04
N PRO A 48 -10.56 7.52 3.12
CA PRO A 48 -11.04 8.81 3.58
C PRO A 48 -10.72 8.95 5.06
N THR A 49 -9.88 9.93 5.42
CA THR A 49 -9.55 10.20 6.82
C THR A 49 -9.80 11.65 7.14
N ALA A 50 -10.29 11.93 8.35
CA ALA A 50 -10.49 13.29 8.85
C ALA A 50 -9.16 14.06 9.05
N PHE A 51 -8.02 13.36 9.04
CA PHE A 51 -6.70 13.93 9.21
C PHE A 51 -6.11 14.41 7.88
N ARG A 52 -5.30 15.48 7.93
CA ARG A 52 -4.50 15.91 6.77
C ARG A 52 -3.42 14.87 6.48
N GLY A 53 -3.56 14.14 5.38
CA GLY A 53 -2.53 13.24 4.88
C GLY A 53 -3.10 12.07 4.09
N ARG A 54 -2.25 11.45 3.26
CA ARG A 54 -2.62 10.23 2.54
C ARG A 54 -2.56 9.03 3.48
N ARG A 55 -3.56 8.17 3.34
CA ARG A 55 -3.72 6.94 4.10
C ARG A 55 -4.17 5.85 3.14
N PHE A 56 -3.50 4.71 3.24
CA PHE A 56 -3.66 3.60 2.34
C PHE A 56 -4.18 2.41 3.13
N ASP A 57 -5.29 1.84 2.71
CA ASP A 57 -5.74 0.56 3.24
C ASP A 57 -4.95 -0.53 2.52
N LEU A 58 -4.19 -1.33 3.28
CA LEU A 58 -3.31 -2.33 2.70
C LEU A 58 -4.09 -3.33 1.84
N ALA A 59 -5.25 -3.81 2.31
CA ALA A 59 -6.04 -4.81 1.59
C ALA A 59 -6.49 -4.27 0.23
N LYS A 60 -6.98 -3.02 0.20
CA LYS A 60 -7.42 -2.38 -1.04
C LYS A 60 -6.26 -2.10 -2.00
N VAL A 61 -5.10 -1.75 -1.46
CA VAL A 61 -3.90 -1.53 -2.29
C VAL A 61 -3.38 -2.85 -2.86
N GLU A 62 -3.44 -3.95 -2.10
CA GLU A 62 -3.09 -5.29 -2.59
C GLU A 62 -4.09 -5.76 -3.66
N GLU A 63 -5.38 -5.54 -3.48
CA GLU A 63 -6.43 -5.82 -4.49
C GLU A 63 -6.21 -4.99 -5.76
N TRP A 64 -5.99 -3.67 -5.62
CA TRP A 64 -5.65 -2.80 -6.74
C TRP A 64 -4.37 -3.25 -7.45
N HIS A 65 -3.35 -3.67 -6.71
CA HIS A 65 -2.13 -4.23 -7.28
C HIS A 65 -2.40 -5.54 -8.02
N ALA A 66 -3.27 -6.42 -7.53
CA ALA A 66 -3.64 -7.66 -8.23
C ALA A 66 -4.32 -7.35 -9.57
N GLU A 67 -5.19 -6.34 -9.61
CA GLU A 67 -5.85 -5.87 -10.83
C GLU A 67 -4.88 -5.16 -11.81
N ASN A 68 -3.86 -4.47 -11.27
CA ASN A 68 -2.90 -3.65 -12.03
C ASN A 68 -1.52 -4.32 -12.21
N ALA A 69 -1.35 -5.57 -11.78
CA ALA A 69 -0.08 -6.32 -11.79
C ALA A 69 0.49 -6.51 -13.20
N THR A 70 -0.34 -6.33 -14.23
CA THR A 70 0.03 -6.41 -15.64
C THR A 70 1.09 -5.35 -16.05
N ASP A 71 1.28 -4.27 -15.29
CA ASP A 71 2.05 -3.10 -15.77
C ASP A 71 3.45 -2.91 -15.11
N ALA A 72 3.70 -3.48 -13.92
CA ALA A 72 4.85 -3.08 -13.07
C ALA A 72 5.96 -4.13 -12.90
N GLN A 73 5.69 -5.42 -13.14
CA GLN A 73 6.68 -6.49 -12.88
C GLN A 73 7.80 -6.56 -13.94
N SER A 74 7.64 -5.91 -15.10
CA SER A 74 8.51 -6.05 -16.28
C SER A 74 9.82 -5.26 -16.25
N ARG A 75 10.27 -4.72 -15.11
CA ARG A 75 11.48 -3.88 -15.03
C ARG A 75 12.41 -4.16 -13.84
N ARG A 76 12.68 -5.44 -13.57
CA ARG A 76 13.94 -5.83 -12.92
C ARG A 76 14.87 -6.46 -13.97
N PRO A 77 15.68 -5.68 -14.72
CA PRO A 77 16.92 -6.21 -15.24
C PRO A 77 17.86 -6.35 -14.05
N THR A 78 18.15 -7.58 -13.67
CA THR A 78 19.27 -7.87 -12.78
C THR A 78 20.51 -7.78 -13.67
N ALA A 79 21.49 -7.00 -13.23
CA ALA A 79 22.75 -6.79 -13.91
C ALA A 79 23.52 -8.09 -14.13
#